data_AF-A0A9X1GJB8-F1
#
_entry.id   AF-A0A9X1GJB8-F1
#
_cell.length_a   1.000
_cell.length_b   1.000
_cell.length_c   1.000
_cell.angle_alpha   90.00
_cell.angle_beta   90.00
_cell.angle_gamma   90.00
#
_symmetry.space_group_name_H-M   'P 1'
#
loop_
_entity.id
_entity.type
_entity.pdbx_description
1 polymer ?
#
loop_
_entity_poly.entity_id
_entity_poly.type
_entity_poly.pdbx_seq_one_letter_code
_entity_poly.pdbx_strand_id
1 'polypeptide(L)'
;MLINASISSANLLGFISLLSYILTLLPSSIRAVFPQIKKAKITICLWKYRRQLGVVTFVFALVHTVLIVNKRNLDLFDIQTYEISLEGTLTLIIFVLLAFTSNDWSVKKMKQNWRRLHKLTYIAMFLLLWHIQEKMSGQWNILTPIELILITVTIGLFCRRRWLEYTKEYNQKQIS
;
A
#
# COMPACT_ATOMS: atom_id res chain seq x y z
N MET A 1 12.95 -24.40 -0.89
CA MET A 1 12.43 -23.55 0.20
C MET A 1 11.13 -24.17 0.69
N LEU A 2 11.04 -24.50 1.97
CA LEU A 2 9.84 -25.13 2.55
C LEU A 2 8.84 -24.03 2.94
N ILE A 3 7.59 -24.13 2.48
CA ILE A 3 6.51 -23.22 2.85
C ILE A 3 5.83 -23.77 4.09
N ASN A 4 5.75 -22.96 5.15
CA ASN A 4 5.04 -23.32 6.38
C ASN A 4 3.54 -23.05 6.25
N ALA A 5 2.70 -24.02 6.65
CA ALA A 5 1.24 -23.89 6.64
C ALA A 5 0.71 -23.07 7.83
N SER A 6 1.50 -22.91 8.91
CA SER A 6 1.09 -22.13 10.08
C SER A 6 1.10 -20.63 9.80
N ILE A 7 0.02 -19.95 10.19
CA ILE A 7 -0.16 -18.50 10.02
C ILE A 7 -0.18 -17.85 11.40
N SER A 8 0.81 -17.02 11.69
CA SER A 8 0.82 -16.16 12.88
C SER A 8 -0.24 -15.07 12.76
N SER A 9 -0.87 -14.67 13.88
CA SER A 9 -1.80 -13.53 13.91
C SER A 9 -1.17 -12.25 13.35
N ALA A 10 0.12 -12.03 13.59
CA ALA A 10 0.85 -10.91 12.99
C ALA A 10 0.86 -10.98 11.45
N ASN A 11 1.14 -12.14 10.87
CA ASN A 11 1.18 -12.30 9.41
C ASN A 11 -0.21 -12.12 8.79
N LEU A 12 -1.26 -12.62 9.45
CA LEU A 12 -2.64 -12.43 9.00
C LEU A 12 -3.05 -10.95 8.99
N LEU A 13 -2.70 -10.18 10.02
CA LEU A 13 -3.00 -8.75 10.08
C LEU A 13 -2.19 -7.95 9.05
N GLY A 14 -0.93 -8.35 8.81
CA GLY A 14 -0.09 -7.81 7.74
C GLY A 14 -0.74 -8.04 6.37
N PHE A 15 -1.22 -9.26 6.12
CA PHE A 15 -1.95 -9.62 4.91
C PHE A 15 -3.24 -8.80 4.74
N ILE A 16 -4.06 -8.66 5.78
CA ILE A 16 -5.30 -7.86 5.73
C ILE A 16 -4.99 -6.38 5.44
N SER A 17 -3.92 -5.85 6.03
CA SER A 17 -3.45 -4.49 5.75
C SER A 17 -3.08 -4.32 4.28
N LEU A 18 -2.26 -5.23 3.74
CA LEU A 18 -1.86 -5.23 2.33
C LEU A 18 -3.05 -5.36 1.38
N LEU A 19 -3.98 -6.27 1.68
CA LEU A 19 -5.17 -6.46 0.86
C LEU A 19 -6.01 -5.17 0.83
N SER A 20 -6.30 -4.60 2.00
CA SER A 20 -7.02 -3.33 2.12
C SER A 20 -6.30 -2.22 1.37
N TYR A 21 -4.96 -2.19 1.44
CA TYR A 21 -4.13 -1.20 0.76
C TYR A 21 -4.26 -1.30 -0.77
N ILE A 22 -4.15 -2.51 -1.30
CA ILE A 22 -4.30 -2.77 -2.73
C ILE A 22 -5.69 -2.33 -3.20
N LEU A 23 -6.74 -2.64 -2.43
CA LEU A 23 -8.11 -2.21 -2.74
C LEU A 23 -8.25 -0.67 -2.82
N THR A 24 -7.42 0.12 -2.11
CA THR A 24 -7.40 1.59 -2.24
C THR A 24 -6.83 2.08 -3.58
N LEU A 25 -5.92 1.32 -4.20
CA LEU A 25 -5.23 1.68 -5.43
C LEU A 25 -5.96 1.18 -6.68
N LEU A 26 -6.57 0.00 -6.61
CA LEU A 26 -7.24 -0.66 -7.74
C LEU A 26 -8.20 0.23 -8.53
N PRO A 27 -9.08 1.06 -7.91
CA PRO A 27 -10.05 1.85 -8.67
C PRO A 27 -9.38 2.81 -9.66
N SER A 28 -8.21 3.33 -9.30
CA SER A 28 -7.45 4.24 -10.15
C SER A 28 -6.77 3.51 -11.32
N SER A 29 -6.21 2.33 -11.08
CA SER A 29 -5.55 1.52 -12.10
C SER A 29 -6.55 0.88 -13.06
N ILE A 30 -7.66 0.32 -12.56
CA ILE A 30 -8.72 -0.30 -13.38
C ILE A 30 -9.30 0.71 -14.36
N ARG A 31 -9.61 1.93 -13.91
CA ARG A 31 -10.19 2.96 -14.78
C ARG A 31 -9.30 3.39 -15.93
N ALA A 32 -7.98 3.33 -15.73
CA ALA A 32 -7.01 3.75 -16.75
C ALA A 32 -6.60 2.61 -17.69
N VAL A 33 -6.41 1.39 -17.17
CA VAL A 33 -5.94 0.23 -17.94
C VAL A 33 -7.10 -0.52 -18.60
N PHE A 34 -8.23 -0.65 -17.91
CA PHE A 34 -9.41 -1.39 -18.37
C PHE A 34 -10.64 -0.48 -18.42
N PRO A 35 -10.71 0.46 -19.38
CA PRO A 35 -11.80 1.44 -19.46
C PRO A 35 -13.19 0.79 -19.62
N GLN A 36 -13.26 -0.44 -20.12
CA GLN A 36 -14.48 -1.23 -20.25
C GLN A 36 -15.16 -1.54 -18.89
N ILE A 37 -14.37 -1.72 -17.83
CA ILE A 37 -14.84 -2.16 -16.49
C ILE A 37 -15.00 -0.95 -15.54
N LYS A 38 -14.77 0.28 -16.03
CA LYS A 38 -14.83 1.51 -15.22
C LYS A 38 -16.18 1.74 -14.54
N LYS A 39 -17.27 1.26 -15.16
CA LYS A 39 -18.66 1.42 -14.68
C LYS A 39 -19.16 0.21 -13.87
N ALA A 40 -18.34 -0.82 -13.67
CA ALA A 40 -18.73 -1.96 -12.85
C ALA A 40 -19.06 -1.50 -11.42
N LYS A 41 -20.11 -2.08 -10.83
CA LYS A 41 -20.58 -1.74 -9.47
C LYS A 41 -19.44 -1.82 -8.44
N ILE A 42 -18.55 -2.81 -8.58
CA ILE A 42 -17.40 -3.01 -7.70
C ILE A 42 -16.40 -1.84 -7.76
N THR A 43 -16.08 -1.33 -8.96
CA THR A 43 -15.17 -0.19 -9.14
C THR A 43 -15.73 1.07 -8.50
N ILE A 44 -17.05 1.29 -8.62
CA ILE A 44 -17.75 2.42 -8.01
C ILE A 44 -17.74 2.30 -6.48
N CYS A 45 -18.03 1.10 -5.96
CA CYS A 45 -18.01 0.81 -4.52
C CYS A 45 -16.62 1.07 -3.92
N LEU A 46 -15.56 0.53 -4.54
CA LEU A 46 -14.18 0.74 -4.09
C LEU A 46 -13.78 2.22 -4.15
N TRP A 47 -14.22 2.97 -5.17
CA TRP A 47 -13.94 4.41 -5.23
C TRP A 47 -14.65 5.17 -4.10
N LYS A 48 -15.91 4.82 -3.82
CA LYS A 48 -16.72 5.44 -2.75
C LYS A 48 -16.10 5.20 -1.37
N TYR A 49 -15.63 3.98 -1.10
CA TYR A 49 -15.08 3.60 0.21
C TYR A 49 -13.55 3.68 0.30
N ARG A 50 -12.90 4.31 -0.69
CA ARG A 50 -11.43 4.38 -0.77
C ARG A 50 -10.78 4.99 0.48
N ARG A 51 -11.41 6.01 1.06
CA ARG A 51 -10.91 6.70 2.27
C ARG A 51 -10.98 5.79 3.49
N GLN A 52 -12.09 5.09 3.67
CA GLN A 52 -12.29 4.14 4.76
C GLN A 52 -11.30 2.97 4.64
N LEU A 53 -11.12 2.43 3.44
CA LEU A 53 -10.12 1.39 3.16
C LEU A 53 -8.70 1.84 3.54
N GLY A 54 -8.33 3.10 3.24
CA GLY A 54 -7.02 3.64 3.63
C GLY A 54 -6.83 3.73 5.16
N VAL A 55 -7.88 4.09 5.89
CA VAL A 55 -7.84 4.09 7.37
C VAL A 55 -7.74 2.66 7.91
N VAL A 56 -8.49 1.72 7.32
CA VAL A 56 -8.43 0.30 7.68
C VAL A 56 -7.03 -0.27 7.45
N THR A 57 -6.39 0.03 6.31
CA THR A 57 -4.98 -0.31 6.05
C THR A 57 -4.07 0.19 7.18
N PHE A 58 -4.20 1.46 7.56
CA PHE A 58 -3.37 2.03 8.62
C PHE A 58 -3.59 1.32 9.97
N VAL A 59 -4.84 1.09 10.37
CA VAL A 59 -5.15 0.42 11.65
C VAL A 59 -4.56 -0.99 11.67
N PHE A 60 -4.75 -1.79 10.62
CA PHE A 60 -4.17 -3.14 10.57
C PHE A 60 -2.64 -3.12 10.50
N ALA A 61 -2.04 -2.17 9.79
CA ALA A 61 -0.58 -1.98 9.79
C ALA A 61 -0.06 -1.65 11.19
N LEU A 62 -0.74 -0.75 11.93
CA LEU A 62 -0.36 -0.37 13.29
C LEU A 62 -0.43 -1.55 14.24
N VAL A 63 -1.54 -2.31 14.23
CA VAL A 63 -1.69 -3.49 15.09
C VAL A 63 -0.66 -4.56 14.71
N HIS A 64 -0.40 -4.77 13.42
CA HIS A 64 0.67 -5.65 12.95
C HIS A 64 2.04 -5.25 13.54
N THR A 65 2.42 -3.97 13.46
CA THR A 65 3.67 -3.48 14.04
C THR A 65 3.74 -3.70 15.55
N VAL A 66 2.66 -3.38 16.29
CA VAL A 66 2.60 -3.60 17.74
C VAL A 66 2.83 -5.06 18.11
N LEU A 67 2.21 -6.00 17.37
CA LEU A 67 2.42 -7.43 17.61
C LEU A 67 3.86 -7.86 17.31
N ILE A 68 4.51 -7.31 16.29
CA ILE A 68 5.91 -7.62 15.97
C ILE A 68 6.84 -7.08 17.05
N VAL A 69 6.64 -5.84 17.49
CA VAL A 69 7.41 -5.21 18.58
C VAL A 69 7.32 -6.05 19.85
N ASN A 70 6.10 -6.47 20.23
CA ASN A 70 5.88 -7.31 21.39
C ASN A 70 6.50 -8.71 21.22
N LYS A 71 6.29 -9.36 20.07
CA LYS A 71 6.81 -10.71 19.81
C LYS A 71 8.34 -10.78 19.82
N ARG A 72 9.00 -9.70 19.40
CA ARG A 72 10.46 -9.62 19.31
C ARG A 72 11.11 -8.89 20.50
N ASN A 73 10.32 -8.43 21.47
CA ASN A 73 10.77 -7.62 22.60
C ASN A 73 11.66 -6.44 22.15
N LEU A 74 11.25 -5.72 21.11
CA LEU A 74 12.01 -4.61 20.56
C LEU A 74 11.93 -3.39 21.48
N ASP A 75 13.06 -2.74 21.72
CA ASP A 75 13.12 -1.47 22.44
C ASP A 75 12.85 -0.31 21.46
N LEU A 76 11.75 0.42 21.68
CA LEU A 76 11.37 1.56 20.84
C LEU A 76 12.26 2.79 21.05
N PHE A 77 13.04 2.83 22.13
CA PHE A 77 14.01 3.88 22.41
C PHE A 77 15.38 3.59 21.79
N ASP A 78 15.62 2.37 21.32
CA ASP A 78 16.82 2.01 20.59
C ASP A 78 16.68 2.33 19.10
N ILE A 79 17.63 3.09 18.56
CA ILE A 79 17.67 3.43 17.14
C ILE A 79 17.83 2.19 16.26
N GLN A 80 18.54 1.16 16.75
CA GLN A 80 18.79 -0.08 16.00
C GLN A 80 17.49 -0.83 15.68
N THR A 81 16.47 -0.68 16.53
CA THR A 81 15.13 -1.24 16.27
C THR A 81 14.55 -0.78 14.94
N TYR A 82 14.75 0.48 14.59
CA TYR A 82 14.24 1.06 13.35
C TYR A 82 15.10 0.66 12.14
N GLU A 83 16.42 0.50 12.32
CA GLU A 83 17.33 0.03 11.27
C GLU A 83 17.05 -1.42 10.88
N ILE A 84 16.76 -2.28 11.86
CA ILE A 84 16.39 -3.69 11.63
C ILE A 84 15.15 -3.82 10.73
N SER A 85 14.26 -2.81 10.68
CA SER A 85 13.06 -2.82 9.82
C SER A 85 12.81 -1.47 9.18
N LEU A 86 13.82 -0.91 8.50
CA LEU A 86 13.76 0.40 7.85
C LEU A 86 12.53 0.51 6.92
N GLU A 87 12.36 -0.45 6.02
CA GLU A 87 11.26 -0.55 5.04
C GLU A 87 9.88 -0.43 5.70
N GLY A 88 9.68 -1.21 6.78
CA GLY A 88 8.41 -1.28 7.51
C GLY A 88 8.13 0.01 8.27
N THR A 89 9.17 0.57 8.89
CA THR A 89 9.10 1.85 9.61
C THR A 89 8.75 2.99 8.67
N LEU A 90 9.43 3.11 7.53
CA LEU A 90 9.15 4.14 6.51
C LEU A 90 7.73 3.99 5.96
N THR A 91 7.30 2.77 5.67
CA THR A 91 5.93 2.49 5.22
C THR A 91 4.91 2.92 6.26
N LEU A 92 5.13 2.59 7.54
CA LEU A 92 4.24 2.98 8.63
C LEU A 92 4.18 4.50 8.79
N ILE A 93 5.31 5.21 8.72
CA ILE A 93 5.35 6.69 8.75
C ILE A 93 4.50 7.27 7.61
N ILE A 94 4.62 6.74 6.39
CA ILE A 94 3.79 7.18 5.27
C ILE A 94 2.32 6.92 5.60
N PHE A 95 1.94 5.73 6.08
CA PHE A 95 0.57 5.42 6.42
C PHE A 95 -0.01 6.29 7.53
N VAL A 96 0.78 6.62 8.55
CA VAL A 96 0.40 7.60 9.58
C VAL A 96 0.06 8.93 8.93
N LEU A 97 0.98 9.52 8.15
CA LEU A 97 0.74 10.81 7.49
C LEU A 97 -0.53 10.78 6.63
N LEU A 98 -0.69 9.75 5.82
CA LEU A 98 -1.85 9.61 4.94
C LEU A 98 -3.16 9.41 5.71
N ALA A 99 -3.16 8.65 6.81
CA ALA A 99 -4.33 8.41 7.63
C ALA A 99 -4.78 9.68 8.36
N PHE A 100 -3.85 10.40 8.97
CA PHE A 100 -4.15 11.66 9.66
C PHE A 100 -4.63 12.75 8.68
N THR A 101 -4.14 12.77 7.44
CA THR A 101 -4.63 13.70 6.40
C THR A 101 -5.81 13.18 5.60
N SER A 102 -6.35 12.00 5.92
CA SER A 102 -7.55 11.42 5.30
C SER A 102 -8.83 11.99 5.93
N ASN A 103 -8.98 13.31 5.95
CA ASN A 103 -10.18 13.99 6.43
C ASN A 103 -10.53 15.25 5.62
N ASP A 104 -11.80 15.67 5.67
CA ASP A 104 -12.31 16.76 4.83
C ASP A 104 -11.69 18.11 5.18
N TRP A 105 -11.32 18.31 6.45
CA TRP A 105 -10.61 19.51 6.89
C TRP A 105 -9.22 19.60 6.25
N SER A 106 -8.43 18.52 6.29
CA SER A 106 -7.10 18.46 5.69
C SER A 106 -7.15 18.64 4.16
N VAL A 107 -8.12 18.01 3.48
CA VAL A 107 -8.34 18.19 2.04
C VAL A 107 -8.60 19.66 1.70
N LYS A 108 -9.49 20.32 2.45
CA LYS A 108 -9.84 21.73 2.24
C LYS A 108 -8.67 22.67 2.57
N LYS A 109 -7.94 22.41 3.65
CA LYS A 109 -6.86 23.27 4.15
C LYS A 109 -5.60 23.18 3.28
N MET A 110 -5.18 21.97 2.91
CA MET A 110 -3.91 21.74 2.21
C MET A 110 -4.00 21.83 0.68
N LYS A 111 -5.21 21.70 0.09
CA LYS A 111 -5.46 21.86 -1.35
C LYS A 111 -4.50 21.03 -2.22
N GLN A 112 -3.65 21.66 -3.03
CA GLN A 112 -2.70 20.97 -3.92
C GLN A 112 -1.64 20.17 -3.15
N ASN A 113 -1.24 20.64 -1.96
CA ASN A 113 -0.26 19.94 -1.12
C ASN A 113 -0.84 18.63 -0.58
N TRP A 114 -2.15 18.55 -0.36
CA TRP A 114 -2.81 17.28 0.00
C TRP A 114 -2.57 16.21 -1.08
N ARG A 115 -2.74 16.58 -2.36
CA ARG A 115 -2.50 15.67 -3.48
C ARG A 115 -1.03 15.27 -3.58
N ARG A 116 -0.10 16.19 -3.28
CA ARG A 116 1.35 15.88 -3.26
C ARG A 116 1.68 14.89 -2.14
N LEU A 117 1.16 15.10 -0.94
CA LEU A 117 1.34 14.19 0.19
C LEU A 117 0.76 12.81 -0.12
N HIS A 118 -0.46 12.74 -0.65
CA HIS A 118 -1.10 11.46 -0.98
C HIS A 118 -0.45 10.72 -2.16
N LYS A 119 0.49 11.32 -2.90
CA LYS A 119 1.35 10.59 -3.85
C LYS A 119 2.41 9.73 -3.16
N LEU A 120 2.73 9.97 -1.89
CA LEU A 120 3.63 9.12 -1.11
C LEU A 120 3.14 7.67 -1.01
N THR A 121 1.83 7.43 -1.20
CA THR A 121 1.28 6.08 -1.35
C THR A 121 2.04 5.27 -2.41
N TYR A 122 2.46 5.88 -3.52
CA TYR A 122 3.18 5.13 -4.55
C TYR A 122 4.56 4.70 -4.09
N ILE A 123 5.22 5.47 -3.21
CA ILE A 123 6.47 5.08 -2.58
C ILE A 123 6.23 3.91 -1.61
N ALA A 124 5.20 4.01 -0.76
CA ALA A 124 4.80 2.94 0.15
C ALA A 124 4.50 1.61 -0.57
N MET A 125 3.99 1.66 -1.81
CA MET A 125 3.76 0.46 -2.62
C MET A 125 5.06 -0.32 -2.90
N PHE A 126 6.16 0.37 -3.21
CA PHE A 126 7.46 -0.26 -3.46
C PHE A 126 8.12 -0.71 -2.16
N LEU A 127 8.05 0.12 -1.10
CA LEU A 127 8.55 -0.24 0.23
C LEU A 127 7.85 -1.48 0.78
N LEU A 128 6.55 -1.66 0.53
CA LEU A 128 5.83 -2.87 0.95
C LEU A 128 6.35 -4.14 0.27
N LEU A 129 6.62 -4.08 -1.05
CA LEU A 129 7.18 -5.23 -1.77
C LEU A 129 8.53 -5.63 -1.17
N TRP A 130 9.42 -4.66 -0.97
CA TRP A 130 10.72 -4.91 -0.35
C TRP A 130 10.56 -5.42 1.08
N HIS A 131 9.76 -4.75 1.92
CA HIS A 131 9.48 -5.17 3.29
C HIS A 131 9.09 -6.65 3.38
N ILE A 132 8.13 -7.10 2.57
CA ILE A 132 7.64 -8.48 2.58
C ILE A 132 8.76 -9.44 2.15
N GLN A 133 9.49 -9.10 1.08
CA GLN A 133 10.56 -9.94 0.56
C GLN A 133 11.70 -10.11 1.57
N GLU A 134 12.13 -9.03 2.22
CA GLU A 134 13.19 -9.09 3.22
C GLU A 134 12.74 -9.82 4.50
N LYS A 135 11.57 -9.48 5.04
CA LYS A 135 11.12 -10.06 6.32
C LYS A 135 10.65 -11.50 6.21
N MET A 136 10.17 -11.92 5.03
CA MET A 136 9.80 -13.32 4.80
C MET A 136 10.94 -14.15 4.23
N SER A 137 12.10 -13.56 3.88
CA SER A 137 13.25 -14.32 3.37
C SER A 137 13.63 -15.48 4.32
N GLY A 138 13.64 -16.70 3.80
CA GLY A 138 13.95 -17.93 4.56
C GLY A 138 12.83 -18.45 5.48
N GLN A 139 11.70 -17.74 5.62
CA GLN A 139 10.62 -18.08 6.55
C GLN A 139 9.23 -17.91 5.92
N TRP A 140 9.09 -18.41 4.69
CA TRP A 140 7.84 -18.28 3.92
C TRP A 140 6.71 -19.08 4.56
N ASN A 141 5.54 -18.45 4.60
CA ASN A 141 4.28 -19.12 4.89
C ASN A 141 3.38 -19.07 3.65
N ILE A 142 2.20 -19.69 3.73
CA ILE A 142 1.27 -19.77 2.60
C ILE A 142 0.78 -18.41 2.09
N LEU A 143 0.76 -17.36 2.93
CA LEU A 143 0.35 -16.01 2.54
C LEU A 143 1.45 -15.27 1.77
N THR A 144 2.73 -15.50 2.11
CA THR A 144 3.87 -14.80 1.48
C THR A 144 3.85 -14.81 -0.06
N PRO A 145 3.70 -15.94 -0.76
CA PRO A 145 3.65 -15.92 -2.22
C PRO A 145 2.42 -15.17 -2.76
N ILE A 146 1.28 -15.25 -2.06
CA ILE A 146 0.06 -14.53 -2.43
C ILE A 146 0.29 -13.02 -2.31
N GLU A 147 0.87 -12.56 -1.21
CA GLU A 147 1.22 -11.16 -0.96
C GLU A 147 2.14 -10.60 -2.05
N LEU A 148 3.22 -11.33 -2.37
CA LEU A 148 4.19 -10.94 -3.39
C LEU A 148 3.56 -10.86 -4.78
N ILE A 149 2.69 -11.82 -5.15
CA ILE A 149 1.97 -11.78 -6.43
C ILE A 149 1.03 -10.57 -6.46
N LEU A 150 0.23 -10.36 -5.43
CA LEU A 150 -0.75 -9.27 -5.38
C LEU A 150 -0.10 -7.89 -5.47
N ILE A 151 0.98 -7.65 -4.72
CA ILE A 151 1.68 -6.37 -4.76
C ILE A 151 2.42 -6.17 -6.09
N THR A 152 3.03 -7.22 -6.65
CA THR A 152 3.73 -7.16 -7.95
C THR A 152 2.76 -6.85 -9.09
N VAL A 153 1.60 -7.51 -9.11
CA VAL A 153 0.53 -7.22 -10.08
C VAL A 153 0.05 -5.78 -9.93
N THR A 154 -0.12 -5.30 -8.70
CA THR A 154 -0.54 -3.91 -8.43
C THR A 154 0.48 -2.90 -8.95
N ILE A 155 1.78 -3.16 -8.74
CA ILE A 155 2.88 -2.35 -9.29
C ILE A 155 2.85 -2.37 -10.83
N GLY A 156 2.69 -3.55 -11.44
CA GLY A 156 2.58 -3.69 -12.90
C GLY A 156 1.41 -2.89 -13.48
N LEU A 157 0.23 -2.95 -12.85
CA LEU A 157 -0.94 -2.15 -13.23
C LEU A 157 -0.70 -0.65 -13.07
N PHE A 158 0.00 -0.24 -12.02
CA PHE A 158 0.37 1.16 -11.81
C PHE A 158 1.34 1.64 -12.89
N CYS A 159 2.39 0.87 -13.20
CA CYS A 159 3.34 1.19 -14.27
C CYS A 159 2.64 1.29 -15.63
N ARG A 160 1.75 0.33 -15.92
CA ARG A 160 0.94 0.36 -17.15
C ARG A 160 0.07 1.61 -17.22
N ARG A 161 -0.60 1.98 -16.12
CA ARG A 161 -1.38 3.23 -16.04
C ARG A 161 -0.49 4.43 -16.32
N ARG A 162 0.67 4.54 -15.67
CA ARG A 162 1.59 5.67 -15.85
C ARG A 162 2.12 5.79 -17.27
N TRP A 163 2.41 4.66 -17.91
CA TRP A 163 2.79 4.63 -19.32
C TRP A 163 1.70 5.22 -20.21
N LEU A 164 0.43 4.80 -20.00
CA LEU A 164 -0.71 5.30 -20.78
C LEU A 164 -0.96 6.80 -20.57
N GLU A 165 -0.75 7.32 -19.35
CA GLU A 165 -0.81 8.75 -19.05
C GLU A 165 0.29 9.51 -19.82
N TYR A 166 1.53 9.03 -19.76
CA TYR A 166 2.67 9.63 -20.44
C TYR A 166 2.49 9.68 -21.97
N THR A 167 2.04 8.59 -22.60
CA THR A 167 1.81 8.55 -24.05
C THR A 167 0.76 9.58 -24.48
N LYS A 168 -0.29 9.79 -23.69
CA LYS A 168 -1.33 10.80 -23.99
C LYS A 168 -0.77 12.22 -23.90
N GLU A 169 -0.02 12.52 -22.84
CA GLU A 169 0.61 13.82 -22.65
C GLU A 169 1.62 14.13 -23.76
N TYR A 170 2.42 13.14 -24.17
CA TYR A 170 3.36 13.26 -25.28
C TYR A 170 2.66 13.59 -26.60
N ASN A 171 1.61 12.85 -26.95
CA ASN A 171 0.87 13.07 -28.20
C ASN A 171 0.16 14.43 -28.21
N GLN A 172 -0.37 14.90 -27.08
CA GLN A 172 -1.04 16.20 -26.99
C GLN A 172 -0.08 17.37 -27.25
N LYS A 173 1.17 17.27 -26.78
CA LYS A 173 2.22 18.30 -27.01
C LYS A 173 2.70 18.36 -28.46
N GLN A 174 2.55 17.28 -29.22
CA GLN A 174 2.94 17.25 -30.64
C GLN A 174 1.88 17.87 -31.56
N ILE A 175 0.64 18.04 -31.06
CA ILE A 175 -0.50 18.60 -31.82
C ILE A 175 -0.72 20.08 -31.47
N SER A 176 -0.15 20.57 -30.37
CA SER A 176 -0.21 21.98 -29.92
C SER A 176 0.99 22.78 -30.42
#